data_AF-A0A0P4V0U1-F1
#
_entry.id   AF-A0A0P4V0U1-F1
#
_cell.length_a   1.000
_cell.length_b   1.000
_cell.length_c   1.000
_cell.angle_alpha   90.00
_cell.angle_beta   90.00
_cell.angle_gamma   90.00
#
_symmetry.space_group_name_H-M   'P 1'
#
loop_
_entity.id
_entity.type
_entity.pdbx_description
1 polymer ?
#
loop_
_entity_poly.entity_id
_entity_poly.type
_entity_poly.pdbx_seq_one_letter_code
_entity_poly.pdbx_strand_id
1 'polypeptide(L)'
;MTTGIKTPSDFYLRLVIEFPPRPIQDEALLRATQDRINQVLNHPLNDDTRDYLRVLGMLIYEYEEQTEAFPKLTDEERIQALEEDSAS
;
A
#
# COMPACT_ATOMS: atom_id res chain seq x y z
N MET A 1 25.96 -12.73 4.32
CA MET A 1 25.14 -11.70 3.65
C MET A 1 24.20 -11.11 4.70
N THR A 2 24.71 -10.29 5.63
CA THR A 2 23.84 -9.56 6.56
C THR A 2 23.55 -8.22 5.89
N THR A 3 22.31 -8.03 5.41
CA THR A 3 21.84 -6.72 4.96
C THR A 3 22.18 -5.72 6.06
N GLY A 4 23.03 -4.74 5.73
CA GLY A 4 23.53 -3.77 6.70
C GLY A 4 22.35 -3.17 7.45
N ILE A 5 22.36 -3.29 8.78
CA ILE A 5 21.37 -2.64 9.63
C ILE A 5 21.61 -1.14 9.45
N LYS A 6 20.88 -0.54 8.51
CA LYS A 6 20.80 0.90 8.34
C LYS A 6 20.04 1.37 9.58
N THR A 7 20.70 2.12 10.46
CA THR A 7 20.00 2.77 11.57
C THR A 7 18.80 3.51 10.98
N PRO A 8 17.57 3.24 11.45
CA PRO A 8 16.40 3.88 10.88
C PRO A 8 16.56 5.38 11.05
N SER A 9 16.29 6.12 9.97
CA SER A 9 16.37 7.58 10.05
C SER A 9 15.29 8.09 11.00
N ASP A 10 15.53 9.24 11.62
CA ASP A 10 14.52 9.91 12.45
C ASP A 10 13.23 10.17 11.67
N PHE A 11 13.33 10.36 10.35
CA PHE A 11 12.19 10.55 9.48
C PHE A 11 11.35 9.28 9.34
N TYR A 12 11.99 8.13 9.12
CA TYR A 12 11.30 6.84 9.08
C TYR A 12 10.58 6.55 10.41
N LEU A 13 11.25 6.81 11.54
CA LEU A 13 10.67 6.61 12.86
C LEU A 13 9.44 7.50 13.08
N ARG A 14 9.45 8.75 12.60
CA ARG A 14 8.27 9.62 12.67
C ARG A 14 7.10 9.06 11.88
N LEU A 15 7.33 8.55 10.66
CA LEU A 15 6.27 7.92 9.86
C LEU A 15 5.62 6.75 10.60
N VAL A 16 6.45 5.90 11.22
CA VAL A 16 6.00 4.73 12.00
C VAL A 16 5.28 5.14 13.29
N ILE A 17 5.72 6.20 13.97
CA ILE A 17 5.05 6.70 15.19
C ILE A 17 3.69 7.32 14.84
N GLU A 18 3.61 8.11 13.76
CA GLU A 18 2.38 8.77 13.32
C GLU A 18 1.32 7.77 12.87
N PHE A 19 1.73 6.75 12.10
CA PHE A 19 0.84 5.69 11.65
C PHE A 19 1.61 4.36 11.66
N PRO A 20 1.47 3.57 12.74
CA PRO A 20 2.23 2.34 12.90
C PRO A 20 1.73 1.25 11.95
N PRO A 21 2.64 0.56 11.24
CA PRO A 21 2.27 -0.57 10.40
C PRO A 21 1.77 -1.69 11.30
N ARG A 22 0.49 -2.04 11.17
CA ARG A 22 -0.15 -3.11 11.94
C ARG A 22 -1.04 -3.95 11.02
N PRO A 23 -1.20 -5.26 11.30
CA PRO A 23 -2.08 -6.11 10.51
C PRO A 23 -3.48 -5.51 10.39
N ILE A 24 -3.98 -5.46 9.16
CA ILE A 24 -5.31 -4.96 8.85
C ILE A 24 -6.31 -6.07 9.22
N GLN A 25 -7.37 -5.71 9.93
CA GLN A 25 -8.36 -6.65 10.47
C GLN A 25 -9.79 -6.33 10.02
N ASP A 26 -9.99 -5.13 9.48
CA ASP A 26 -11.29 -4.64 9.05
C ASP A 26 -11.14 -3.62 7.92
N GLU A 27 -12.24 -3.37 7.22
CA GLU A 27 -12.30 -2.46 6.08
C GLU A 27 -12.04 -1.00 6.47
N ALA A 28 -12.36 -0.59 7.71
CA ALA A 28 -12.08 0.76 8.16
C ALA A 28 -10.58 1.01 8.29
N LEU A 29 -9.83 0.02 8.77
CA LEU A 29 -8.38 0.05 8.85
C LEU A 29 -7.73 -0.09 7.47
N LEU A 30 -8.31 -0.86 6.55
CA LEU A 30 -7.90 -0.89 5.14
C LEU A 30 -7.96 0.52 4.54
N ARG A 31 -9.13 1.16 4.65
CA ARG A 31 -9.36 2.52 4.12
C ARG A 31 -8.41 3.53 4.75
N ALA A 32 -8.23 3.49 6.06
CA ALA A 32 -7.27 4.37 6.74
C ALA A 32 -5.82 4.17 6.25
N THR A 33 -5.44 2.93 5.96
CA THR A 33 -4.10 2.61 5.43
C THR A 33 -3.93 3.12 3.99
N GLN A 34 -4.94 2.94 3.14
CA GLN A 34 -4.96 3.47 1.77
C GLN A 34 -4.92 5.01 1.76
N ASP A 35 -5.69 5.67 2.63
CA ASP A 35 -5.66 7.12 2.79
C ASP A 35 -4.29 7.63 3.24
N ARG A 36 -3.64 6.90 4.16
CA ARG A 36 -2.27 7.23 4.59
C ARG A 36 -1.28 7.08 3.45
N ILE A 37 -1.37 6.03 2.65
CA ILE A 37 -0.53 5.84 1.46
C ILE A 37 -0.73 7.01 0.49
N ASN A 38 -1.97 7.40 0.20
CA ASN A 38 -2.28 8.51 -0.70
C ASN A 38 -1.69 9.84 -0.19
N GLN A 39 -1.80 10.12 1.11
CA GLN A 39 -1.17 11.30 1.72
C GLN A 39 0.35 11.30 1.56
N VAL A 40 0.99 10.15 1.76
CA VAL A 40 2.44 10.01 1.65
C VAL A 40 2.91 10.15 0.19
N LEU A 41 2.15 9.63 -0.77
CA LEU A 41 2.44 9.73 -2.21
C LEU A 41 2.30 11.16 -2.77
N ASN A 42 1.54 12.03 -2.10
CA ASN A 42 1.43 13.44 -2.48
C ASN A 42 2.71 14.25 -2.20
N HIS A 43 3.71 13.65 -1.55
CA HIS A 43 4.99 14.27 -1.25
C HIS A 43 6.15 13.57 -1.98
N PRO A 44 7.29 14.25 -2.20
CA PRO A 44 8.46 13.64 -2.81
C PRO A 44 8.93 12.40 -2.03
N LEU A 45 9.10 11.29 -2.74
CA LEU A 45 9.48 10.01 -2.16
C LEU A 45 10.99 9.90 -1.98
N ASN A 46 11.44 9.95 -0.73
CA ASN A 46 12.79 9.54 -0.35
C ASN A 46 12.84 8.02 -0.08
N ASP A 47 14.04 7.48 0.12
CA ASP A 47 14.23 6.04 0.34
C ASP A 47 13.44 5.52 1.55
N ASP A 48 13.40 6.29 2.64
CA ASP A 48 12.67 5.90 3.86
C ASP A 48 11.15 5.87 3.63
N THR A 49 10.62 6.82 2.86
CA THR A 49 9.22 6.85 2.46
C THR A 49 8.89 5.63 1.60
N ARG A 50 9.77 5.23 0.69
CA ARG A 50 9.57 4.04 -0.16
C ARG A 50 9.58 2.76 0.68
N ASP A 51 10.51 2.65 1.63
CA ASP A 51 10.57 1.52 2.55
C ASP A 51 9.30 1.44 3.43
N TYR A 52 8.82 2.59 3.91
CA TYR A 52 7.59 2.67 4.69
C TYR A 52 6.35 2.27 3.87
N LEU A 53 6.21 2.81 2.66
CA LEU A 53 5.12 2.47 1.75
C LEU A 53 5.12 0.99 1.37
N ARG A 54 6.30 0.39 1.21
CA ARG A 54 6.44 -1.05 0.94
C ARG A 54 5.86 -1.90 2.05
N VAL A 55 6.09 -1.52 3.31
CA VAL A 55 5.51 -2.23 4.47
C VAL A 55 3.99 -2.08 4.48
N LEU A 56 3.46 -0.87 4.27
CA LEU A 56 2.00 -0.67 4.23
C LEU A 56 1.33 -1.44 3.07
N GLY A 57 1.96 -1.47 1.89
CA GLY A 57 1.47 -2.23 0.74
C GLY A 57 1.45 -3.74 1.00
N MET A 58 2.43 -4.27 1.74
CA MET A 58 2.43 -5.69 2.14
C MET A 58 1.25 -6.01 3.08
N LEU A 59 0.94 -5.12 4.02
CA LEU A 59 -0.20 -5.31 4.93
C LEU A 59 -1.55 -5.27 4.22
N ILE A 60 -1.69 -4.41 3.21
CA ILE A 60 -2.88 -4.38 2.33
C ILE A 60 -3.00 -5.69 1.58
N TYR A 61 -1.92 -6.13 0.93
CA TYR A 61 -1.89 -7.38 0.17
C TYR A 61 -2.28 -8.59 1.03
N GLU A 62 -1.69 -8.72 2.22
CA GLU A 62 -1.97 -9.81 3.15
C GLU A 62 -3.44 -9.83 3.60
N TYR A 63 -4.05 -8.65 3.78
CA TYR A 63 -5.46 -8.54 4.12
C TYR A 63 -6.36 -8.90 2.95
N GLU A 64 -6.14 -8.28 1.78
CA GLU A 64 -6.91 -8.53 0.57
C GLU A 64 -6.85 -10.00 0.15
N GLU A 65 -5.68 -10.66 0.25
CA GLU A 65 -5.54 -12.10 -0.02
C GLU A 65 -6.41 -12.97 0.91
N GLN A 66 -6.60 -12.55 2.16
CA GLN A 66 -7.40 -13.28 3.15
C GLN A 66 -8.89 -12.98 3.05
N THR A 67 -9.26 -11.75 2.70
CA THR A 67 -10.66 -11.28 2.75
C THR A 67 -11.35 -11.26 1.40
N GLU A 68 -10.62 -10.94 0.34
CA GLU A 68 -11.15 -10.96 -1.02
C GLU A 68 -10.60 -12.17 -1.76
N ALA A 69 -11.51 -13.03 -2.21
CA ALA A 69 -11.17 -13.88 -3.34
C ALA A 69 -10.94 -12.93 -4.52
N PHE A 70 -9.67 -12.64 -4.85
CA PHE A 70 -9.28 -11.84 -6.01
C PHE A 70 -10.27 -12.12 -7.13
N PRO A 71 -11.14 -11.16 -7.53
CA PRO A 71 -12.02 -11.40 -8.64
C PRO A 71 -11.10 -11.67 -9.81
N LYS A 72 -11.12 -12.91 -10.30
CA LYS A 72 -10.48 -13.22 -11.57
C LYS A 72 -11.26 -12.44 -12.59
N LEU A 73 -10.79 -11.23 -12.91
CA LEU A 73 -11.26 -10.48 -14.07
C LEU A 73 -11.21 -11.45 -15.23
N THR A 74 -12.38 -11.83 -15.73
CA THR A 74 -12.43 -12.59 -16.96
C THR A 74 -11.85 -11.72 -18.06
N ASP A 75 -11.28 -12.32 -19.10
CA ASP A 75 -10.67 -11.56 -20.19
C ASP A 75 -11.67 -10.55 -20.81
N GLU A 76 -12.97 -10.82 -20.68
CA GLU A 76 -14.09 -9.96 -21.09
C GLU A 76 -14.18 -8.66 -20.26
N GLU A 77 -14.12 -8.75 -18.93
CA GLU A 77 -14.17 -7.57 -18.05
C GLU A 77 -12.95 -6.65 -18.23
N ARG A 78 -11.80 -7.23 -18.59
CA ARG A 78 -10.58 -6.47 -18.91
C ARG A 78 -10.73 -5.66 -20.18
N ILE A 79 -11.34 -6.23 -21.22
CA ILE A 79 -11.55 -5.54 -22.50
C ILE A 79 -12.51 -4.38 -22.30
N GLN A 80 -13.61 -4.60 -21.56
CA GLN A 80 -14.59 -3.54 -21.30
C GLN A 80 -13.99 -2.36 -20.54
N ALA A 81 -13.15 -2.61 -19.52
CA ALA A 81 -12.49 -1.55 -18.78
C ALA A 81 -11.55 -0.70 -19.64
N LEU A 82 -10.86 -1.29 -20.63
CA LEU A 82 -10.03 -0.55 -21.58
C LEU A 82 -10.86 0.27 -22.57
N GLU A 83 -11.98 -0.27 -23.03
CA GLU A 83 -12.87 0.46 -23.95
C GLU A 83 -13.47 1.69 -23.29
N GLU A 84 -13.88 1.59 -22.02
CA GLU A 84 -14.41 2.72 -21.24
C GLU A 84 -13.37 3.82 -20.97
N ASP A 85 -12.11 3.46 -20.70
CA ASP A 85 -11.01 4.42 -20.48
C ASP A 85 -10.57 5.11 -21.78
N SER A 86 -10.68 4.43 -22.93
CA SER A 86 -10.41 5.00 -24.25
C SER A 86 -11.54 5.85 -24.83
N ALA A 87 -12.72 5.81 -24.21
CA ALA A 87 -13.91 6.55 -24.63
C ALA A 87 -14.12 7.87 -23.85
N SER A 88 -13.23 8.21 -22.90
CA SER A 88 -13.19 9.50 -22.18
C SER A 88 -12.09 10.43 -22.72
#